data_AF-A0A3R9E7S9-F1
#
_entry.id   AF-A0A3R9E7S9-F1
#
_cell.length_a   1.000
_cell.length_b   1.000
_cell.length_c   1.000
_cell.angle_alpha   90.00
_cell.angle_beta   90.00
_cell.angle_gamma   90.00
#
_symmetry.space_group_name_H-M   'P 1'
#
loop_
_entity.id
_entity.type
_entity.pdbx_description
1 polymer ?
#
loop_
_entity_poly.entity_id
_entity_poly.type
_entity_poly.pdbx_seq_one_letter_code
_entity_poly.pdbx_strand_id
1 'polypeptide(L)'
;MAGYCRPTIVGNKYLHAEIVLEAGNYQGFSWVQYGDANMQEVSKHEIGHALGLGHSTERGDIMYPSYEQRDNINPLLLESTFPYLIGAIIVIVTIIGYHGIGWRKMRKQRKQIEKEVFKGKE
;
A
#
# COMPACT_ATOMS: atom_id res chain seq x y z
N MET A 1 1.45 4.74 19.87
CA MET A 1 1.63 3.49 20.63
C MET A 1 0.50 2.58 20.22
N ALA A 2 0.81 1.40 19.70
CA ALA A 2 -0.17 0.46 19.16
C ALA A 2 -0.75 -0.49 20.23
N GLY A 3 -0.44 -0.26 21.50
CA GLY A 3 -0.90 -1.02 22.63
C GLY A 3 -0.42 -0.40 23.94
N TYR A 4 -0.83 -1.00 25.05
CA TYR A 4 -0.19 -0.80 26.33
C TYR A 4 -0.29 -2.05 27.20
N CYS A 5 0.72 -2.25 28.04
CA CYS A 5 0.75 -3.29 29.06
C CYS A 5 0.95 -2.68 30.44
N ARG A 6 0.11 -3.10 31.40
CA ARG A 6 0.22 -2.70 32.81
C ARG A 6 0.41 -3.94 33.70
N PRO A 7 1.66 -4.26 34.07
CA PRO A 7 1.93 -5.33 35.03
C PRO A 7 1.58 -4.90 36.46
N THR A 8 0.98 -5.81 37.22
CA THR A 8 0.69 -5.66 38.65
C THR A 8 1.64 -6.54 39.45
N ILE A 9 2.51 -5.89 40.21
CA ILE A 9 3.54 -6.54 41.04
C ILE A 9 3.30 -6.13 42.49
N VAL A 10 3.23 -7.12 43.38
CA VAL A 10 3.04 -6.91 44.83
C VAL A 10 4.24 -7.49 45.55
N GLY A 11 5.03 -6.61 46.18
CA GLY A 11 6.34 -6.98 46.72
C GLY A 11 7.25 -7.50 45.60
N ASN A 12 7.70 -8.75 45.73
CA ASN A 12 8.56 -9.40 44.73
C ASN A 12 7.82 -10.48 43.90
N LYS A 13 6.49 -10.43 43.86
CA LYS A 13 5.66 -11.38 43.12
C LYS A 13 4.90 -10.70 41.99
N TYR A 14 5.03 -11.24 40.80
CA TYR A 14 4.18 -10.91 39.67
C TYR A 14 2.79 -11.52 39.88
N LEU A 15 1.74 -10.70 39.85
CA LEU A 15 0.36 -11.15 40.05
C LEU A 15 -0.35 -11.38 38.71
N HIS A 16 -0.42 -10.34 37.88
CA HIS A 16 -0.99 -10.38 36.53
C HIS A 16 -0.51 -9.18 35.71
N ALA A 17 -0.77 -9.18 34.40
CA ALA A 17 -0.73 -7.98 33.57
C ALA A 17 -2.04 -7.80 32.81
N GLU A 18 -2.39 -6.55 32.60
CA GLU A 18 -3.45 -6.13 31.69
C GLU A 18 -2.80 -5.66 30.39
N ILE A 19 -3.16 -6.28 29.27
CA ILE A 19 -2.65 -5.91 27.95
C ILE A 19 -3.82 -5.43 27.11
N VAL A 20 -3.66 -4.26 26.50
CA VAL A 20 -4.57 -3.72 25.50
C VAL A 20 -3.82 -3.59 24.19
N LEU A 21 -4.40 -4.14 23.13
CA LEU A 21 -3.86 -4.08 21.79
C LEU A 21 -4.77 -3.18 20.96
N GLU A 22 -4.19 -2.19 20.27
CA GLU A 22 -4.88 -1.49 19.21
C GLU A 22 -5.03 -2.46 18.03
N ALA A 23 -6.27 -2.69 17.58
CA ALA A 23 -6.55 -3.61 16.47
C ALA A 23 -6.52 -2.92 15.09
N GLY A 24 -6.30 -1.61 15.08
CA GLY A 24 -6.43 -0.77 13.90
C GLY A 24 -6.59 0.68 14.30
N ASN A 25 -6.29 1.57 13.38
CA ASN A 25 -6.35 3.02 13.60
C ASN A 25 -7.13 3.69 12.46
N TYR A 26 -7.58 4.91 12.73
CA TYR A 26 -8.21 5.72 11.70
C TYR A 26 -7.12 6.36 10.83
N GLN A 27 -7.06 5.97 9.55
CA GLN A 27 -6.12 6.53 8.59
C GLN A 27 -6.91 7.32 7.56
N GLY A 28 -6.60 8.60 7.39
CA GLY A 28 -7.29 9.52 6.46
C GLY A 28 -8.79 9.71 6.74
N PHE A 29 -9.63 8.87 6.14
CA PHE A 29 -11.10 8.90 6.11
C PHE A 29 -11.74 7.54 6.40
N SER A 30 -10.96 6.52 6.75
CA SER A 30 -11.49 5.19 7.06
C SER A 30 -10.76 4.55 8.24
N TRP A 31 -11.49 3.72 8.97
CA TRP A 31 -10.89 2.86 9.97
C TRP A 31 -10.14 1.73 9.25
N VAL A 32 -8.85 1.57 9.56
CA VAL A 32 -7.99 0.56 8.95
C VAL A 32 -7.55 -0.43 10.01
N GLN A 33 -7.93 -1.68 9.80
CA GLN A 33 -7.53 -2.78 10.67
C GLN A 33 -6.05 -3.11 10.47
N TYR A 34 -5.36 -3.46 11.54
CA TYR A 34 -4.01 -4.03 11.47
C TYR A 34 -4.06 -5.46 10.92
N GLY A 35 -3.13 -5.78 10.02
CA GLY A 35 -2.95 -7.15 9.53
C GLY A 35 -2.30 -8.09 10.55
N ASP A 36 -2.25 -9.38 10.25
CA ASP A 36 -1.75 -10.42 11.16
C ASP A 36 -0.30 -10.19 11.61
N ALA A 37 0.60 -9.81 10.69
CA ALA A 37 2.00 -9.53 11.00
C ALA A 37 2.13 -8.37 12.00
N ASN A 38 1.28 -7.36 11.81
CA ASN A 38 1.22 -6.16 12.62
C ASN A 38 0.66 -6.46 14.01
N MET A 39 -0.43 -7.21 14.08
CA MET A 39 -0.97 -7.71 15.35
C MET A 39 0.06 -8.59 16.09
N GLN A 40 0.84 -9.39 15.35
CA GLN A 40 1.87 -10.23 15.94
C GLN A 40 3.03 -9.42 16.53
N GLU A 41 3.52 -8.38 15.83
CA GLU A 41 4.58 -7.50 16.37
C GLU A 41 4.12 -6.74 17.61
N VAL A 42 2.94 -6.11 17.58
CA VAL A 42 2.39 -5.41 18.76
C VAL A 42 2.21 -6.39 19.92
N SER A 43 1.65 -7.57 19.68
CA SER A 43 1.45 -8.57 20.72
C SER A 43 2.77 -9.02 21.36
N LYS A 44 3.82 -9.24 20.56
CA LYS A 44 5.15 -9.60 21.08
C LYS A 44 5.73 -8.49 21.96
N HIS A 45 5.59 -7.23 21.54
CA HIS A 45 6.06 -6.07 22.29
C HIS A 45 5.38 -5.96 23.66
N GLU A 46 4.04 -6.01 23.68
CA GLU A 46 3.28 -5.87 24.93
C GLU A 46 3.44 -7.09 25.86
N ILE A 47 3.59 -8.30 25.31
CA ILE A 47 3.96 -9.48 26.10
C ILE A 47 5.36 -9.31 26.69
N GLY A 48 6.29 -8.69 25.97
CA GLY A 48 7.61 -8.33 26.50
C GLY A 48 7.50 -7.46 27.76
N HIS A 49 6.64 -6.44 27.74
CA HIS A 49 6.34 -5.63 28.92
C HIS A 49 5.70 -6.43 30.06
N ALA A 50 4.80 -7.38 29.75
CA ALA A 50 4.21 -8.27 30.75
C ALA A 50 5.27 -9.17 31.41
N LEU A 51 6.34 -9.51 30.70
CA LEU A 51 7.48 -10.26 31.23
C LEU A 51 8.51 -9.38 31.95
N GLY A 52 8.30 -8.06 32.01
CA GLY A 52 9.17 -7.11 32.68
C GLY A 52 10.26 -6.50 31.81
N LEU A 53 10.19 -6.67 30.47
CA LEU A 53 11.11 -6.01 29.56
C LEU A 53 10.76 -4.52 29.42
N GLY A 54 11.78 -3.66 29.46
CA GLY A 54 11.67 -2.25 29.12
C GLY A 54 11.82 -2.00 27.62
N HIS A 55 11.65 -0.75 27.20
CA HIS A 55 11.94 -0.36 25.82
C HIS A 55 13.43 -0.52 25.49
N SER A 56 13.71 -0.93 24.26
CA SER A 56 15.05 -0.95 23.67
C SER A 56 15.34 0.33 22.91
N THR A 57 16.63 0.68 22.77
CA THR A 57 17.09 1.79 21.92
C THR A 57 17.46 1.35 20.51
N GLU A 58 17.57 0.04 20.27
CA GLU A 58 17.94 -0.54 19.00
C GLU A 58 16.71 -0.68 18.09
N ARG A 59 16.73 -0.08 16.89
CA ARG A 59 15.58 -0.07 15.97
C ARG A 59 15.10 -1.45 15.51
N GLY A 60 16.00 -2.44 15.49
CA GLY A 60 15.68 -3.81 15.08
C GLY A 60 15.15 -4.69 16.20
N ASP A 61 15.09 -4.18 17.43
CA ASP A 61 14.64 -4.93 18.60
C ASP A 61 13.11 -4.94 18.68
N ILE A 62 12.55 -6.06 19.15
CA ILE A 62 11.11 -6.20 19.36
C ILE A 62 10.58 -5.22 20.41
N MET A 63 11.43 -4.76 21.34
CA MET A 63 11.07 -3.80 22.38
C MET A 63 11.33 -2.34 21.97
N TYR A 64 11.65 -2.06 20.71
CA TYR A 64 11.80 -0.69 20.25
C TYR A 64 10.43 0.05 20.27
N PRO A 65 10.34 1.27 20.84
CA PRO A 65 9.05 1.93 21.11
C PRO A 65 8.36 2.53 19.87
N SER A 66 8.96 2.43 18.68
CA SER A 66 8.32 2.89 17.45
C SER A 66 7.62 1.74 16.75
N TYR A 67 6.35 1.94 16.45
CA TYR A 67 5.61 1.04 15.59
C TYR A 67 5.81 1.45 14.13
N GLU A 68 6.64 0.71 13.39
CA GLU A 68 6.62 0.79 11.93
C GLU A 68 5.54 -0.17 11.43
N GLN A 69 4.43 0.41 10.94
CA GLN A 69 3.35 -0.37 10.39
C GLN A 69 3.83 -1.07 9.12
N ARG A 70 4.23 -2.35 9.23
CA ARG A 70 4.63 -3.16 8.09
C ARG A 70 3.37 -3.45 7.26
N ASP A 71 3.48 -3.23 5.95
CA ASP A 71 2.44 -3.52 4.94
C ASP A 71 1.05 -2.90 5.15
N ASN A 72 0.98 -1.59 5.40
CA ASN A 72 -0.27 -0.85 5.24
C ASN A 72 -0.35 -0.18 3.86
N ILE A 73 -0.93 -0.90 2.89
CA ILE A 73 -1.41 -0.29 1.65
C ILE A 73 -2.57 0.63 2.04
N ASN A 74 -2.35 1.95 2.01
CA ASN A 74 -3.36 2.94 2.36
C ASN A 74 -4.63 2.76 1.50
N PRO A 75 -5.76 2.28 2.06
CA PRO A 75 -6.96 2.01 1.26
C PRO A 75 -7.54 3.29 0.64
N LEU A 76 -7.30 4.44 1.27
CA LEU A 76 -7.75 5.74 0.78
C LEU A 76 -6.91 6.31 -0.33
N LEU A 77 -5.61 6.01 -0.35
CA LEU A 77 -4.78 6.38 -1.49
C LEU A 77 -5.24 5.61 -2.71
N LEU A 78 -5.57 4.32 -2.56
CA LEU A 78 -6.10 3.52 -3.65
C LEU A 78 -7.48 4.03 -4.11
N GLU A 79 -8.41 4.31 -3.20
CA GLU A 79 -9.75 4.81 -3.54
C GLU A 79 -9.72 6.21 -4.18
N SER A 80 -8.94 7.13 -3.62
CA SER A 80 -8.79 8.50 -4.14
C SER A 80 -8.06 8.55 -5.48
N THR A 81 -7.05 7.69 -5.69
CA THR A 81 -6.32 7.64 -6.97
C THR A 81 -7.03 6.81 -8.04
N PHE A 82 -7.95 5.92 -7.68
CA PHE A 82 -8.72 5.09 -8.61
C PHE A 82 -9.39 5.87 -9.77
N PRO A 83 -10.13 6.96 -9.52
CA PRO A 83 -10.76 7.72 -10.61
C PRO A 83 -9.73 8.39 -11.53
N TYR A 84 -8.60 8.87 -10.99
CA TYR A 84 -7.51 9.43 -11.79
C TYR A 84 -6.78 8.38 -12.62
N LEU A 85 -6.60 7.16 -12.08
CA LEU A 85 -6.04 6.03 -12.82
C LEU A 85 -6.95 5.62 -13.98
N ILE A 86 -8.27 5.54 -13.74
CA ILE A 86 -9.26 5.28 -14.80
C ILE A 86 -9.20 6.39 -15.86
N GLY A 87 -9.18 7.66 -15.45
CA GLY A 87 -9.05 8.79 -16.35
C GLY A 87 -7.78 8.73 -17.21
N ALA A 88 -6.64 8.40 -16.60
CA ALA A 88 -5.36 8.24 -17.31
C ALA A 88 -5.41 7.09 -18.33
N ILE A 89 -5.99 5.95 -17.96
CA ILE A 89 -6.18 4.81 -18.87
C ILE A 89 -7.06 5.21 -20.06
N ILE A 90 -8.18 5.89 -19.81
CA ILE A 90 -9.08 6.36 -20.87
C ILE A 90 -8.32 7.26 -21.84
N VAL A 91 -7.58 8.25 -21.33
CA VAL A 91 -6.78 9.19 -22.14
C VAL A 91 -5.72 8.46 -22.98
N ILE A 92 -5.02 7.50 -22.38
CA ILE A 92 -4.01 6.69 -23.09
C ILE A 92 -4.67 5.90 -24.23
N VAL A 93 -5.81 5.27 -23.98
CA VAL A 93 -6.55 4.50 -24.99
C VAL A 93 -7.05 5.40 -26.12
N THR A 94 -7.55 6.60 -25.84
CA THR A 94 -7.97 7.55 -26.89
C THR A 94 -6.79 8.01 -27.74
N ILE A 95 -5.65 8.32 -27.14
CA ILE A 95 -4.44 8.74 -27.88
C ILE A 95 -3.95 7.61 -28.80
N ILE A 96 -3.84 6.39 -28.27
CA ILE A 96 -3.41 5.21 -29.04
C ILE A 96 -4.41 4.93 -30.18
N GLY A 97 -5.71 5.01 -29.91
CA GLY A 97 -6.77 4.80 -30.90
C GLY A 97 -6.71 5.83 -32.04
N TYR A 98 -6.56 7.11 -31.69
CA TYR A 98 -6.45 8.20 -32.66
C TYR A 98 -5.24 8.02 -33.59
N HIS A 99 -4.06 7.75 -33.02
CA HIS A 99 -2.85 7.51 -33.81
C HIS A 99 -2.94 6.23 -34.64
N GLY A 100 -3.56 5.16 -34.12
CA GLY A 100 -3.75 3.90 -34.85
C GLY A 100 -4.63 4.05 -36.09
N ILE A 101 -5.71 4.82 -36.00
CA ILE A 101 -6.60 5.11 -37.14
C ILE A 101 -5.87 5.98 -38.18
N GLY A 102 -5.19 7.03 -37.73
CA GLY A 102 -4.39 7.90 -38.60
C GLY A 102 -3.32 7.10 -39.35
N TRP A 103 -2.61 6.22 -38.66
CA TRP A 103 -1.59 5.35 -39.25
C TRP A 103 -2.19 4.37 -40.28
N ARG A 104 -3.35 3.76 -40.01
CA ARG A 104 -4.05 2.91 -40.97
C ARG A 104 -4.45 3.67 -42.24
N LYS A 105 -4.95 4.90 -42.12
CA LYS A 105 -5.32 5.75 -43.26
C LYS A 105 -4.10 6.12 -44.10
N MET A 106 -3.02 6.57 -43.45
CA MET A 106 -1.75 6.87 -44.13
C MET A 106 -1.19 5.65 -44.85
N ARG A 107 -1.25 4.46 -44.23
CA ARG A 107 -0.80 3.22 -44.89
C ARG A 107 -1.64 2.89 -46.11
N LYS A 108 -2.96 3.12 -46.08
CA LYS A 108 -3.84 2.92 -47.24
C LYS A 108 -3.53 3.90 -48.37
N GLN A 109 -3.34 5.19 -48.05
CA GLN A 109 -3.00 6.21 -49.03
C GLN A 109 -1.64 5.96 -49.68
N ARG A 110 -0.61 5.59 -48.90
CA ARG A 110 0.70 5.19 -49.45
C ARG A 110 0.59 4.05 -50.45
N LYS A 111 -0.16 3.00 -50.12
CA LYS A 111 -0.39 1.86 -51.04
C LYS A 111 -1.13 2.26 -52.31
N GLN A 112 -2.00 3.27 -52.27
CA GLN A 112 -2.68 3.78 -53.46
C GLN A 112 -1.72 4.59 -54.34
N ILE A 113 -0.95 5.50 -53.74
CA ILE A 113 0.06 6.31 -54.45
C ILE A 113 1.15 5.43 -55.07
N GLU A 114 1.65 4.42 -54.35
CA GLU A 114 2.60 3.45 -54.89
C GLU A 114 2.03 2.72 -56.11
N LYS A 115 0.76 2.30 -56.06
CA LYS A 115 0.09 1.67 -57.22
C LYS A 115 -0.06 2.63 -58.40
N GLU A 116 -0.32 3.90 -58.17
CA GLU A 116 -0.48 4.91 -59.23
C GLU A 116 0.86 5.30 -59.86
N VAL A 117 1.89 5.55 -59.04
CA VAL A 117 3.21 5.99 -59.50
C VAL A 117 3.98 4.87 -60.20
N PHE A 118 3.87 3.63 -59.73
CA PHE A 118 4.62 2.50 -60.29
C PHE A 118 3.86 1.72 -61.38
N LYS A 119 2.56 1.95 -61.59
CA LYS A 119 1.83 1.38 -62.76
C LYS A 119 2.17 2.06 -64.09
N GLY A 120 2.66 3.30 -64.08
CA GLY A 120 2.96 4.06 -65.30
C GLY A 120 4.41 3.95 -65.78
N LYS A 121 5.19 3.00 -65.22
CA LYS A 121 6.64 2.84 -65.47
C LYS A 121 7.03 1.52 -66.14
N GLU A 122 6.06 0.76 -66.64
CA GLU A 122 6.29 -0.42 -67.50
C GLU A 122 5.94 -0.13 -68.96
#